data_AF-A0A0F9CW38-F1
#
_entry.id   AF-A0A0F9CW38-F1
#
_cell.length_a   1.000
_cell.length_b   1.000
_cell.length_c   1.000
_cell.angle_alpha   90.00
_cell.angle_beta   90.00
_cell.angle_gamma   90.00
#
_symmetry.space_group_name_H-M   'P 1'
#
loop_
_entity.id
_entity.type
_entity.pdbx_description
1 polymer ?
#
loop_
_entity_poly.entity_id
_entity_poly.type
_entity_poly.pdbx_seq_one_letter_code
_entity_poly.pdbx_strand_id
1 'polypeptide(L)'
;ELAGSIYSCSDAVAISLATGTASAAVAVYYVAIPSAGGTVCTFVMDDTAPTWVDAKQGYYASAASTSRYLGGTYIGTAATYYSKWVYGWLNENGVLSDAKDSVSAVRVTKNDAQSISNDTVTIVQYDDEVFDNLGEFASYRFTAKEAGYYMVAASLRSAVATFAVAEYWRISIYKNGVLYSHGL
;
A
#
# COMPACT_ATOMS: atom_id res chain seq x y z
N GLU A 1 13.07 0.63 -6.51
CA GLU A 1 12.59 -0.75 -6.36
C GLU A 1 12.79 -1.49 -7.67
N LEU A 2 13.56 -2.58 -7.64
CA LEU A 2 13.18 -3.74 -8.44
C LEU A 2 12.16 -4.50 -7.59
N ALA A 3 11.11 -5.02 -8.22
CA ALA A 3 9.98 -5.67 -7.57
C ALA A 3 10.38 -6.52 -6.35
N GLY A 4 9.92 -6.12 -5.16
CA GLY A 4 9.90 -6.95 -3.95
C GLY A 4 11.21 -7.13 -3.17
N SER A 5 12.30 -6.42 -3.47
CA SER A 5 13.57 -6.56 -2.72
C SER A 5 13.79 -5.43 -1.71
N ILE A 6 13.88 -5.77 -0.42
CA ILE A 6 14.28 -4.86 0.67
C ILE A 6 15.81 -4.79 0.69
N TYR A 7 16.36 -3.58 0.55
CA TYR A 7 17.78 -3.33 0.71
C TYR A 7 18.06 -2.82 2.12
N SER A 8 18.87 -3.56 2.88
CA SER A 8 19.39 -3.15 4.18
C SER A 8 20.90 -2.97 4.09
N CYS A 9 21.45 -1.90 4.66
CA CYS A 9 22.89 -1.78 4.86
C CYS A 9 23.32 -2.73 5.99
N SER A 10 24.19 -3.69 5.69
CA SER A 10 24.72 -4.66 6.67
C SER A 10 25.81 -4.06 7.56
N ASP A 11 26.48 -3.01 7.09
CA ASP A 11 27.63 -2.43 7.75
C ASP A 11 27.47 -0.90 7.87
N ALA A 12 27.39 -0.43 9.11
CA ALA A 12 27.44 0.99 9.42
C ALA A 12 28.89 1.47 9.24
N VAL A 13 29.26 1.82 8.01
CA VAL A 13 30.52 2.56 7.79
C VAL A 13 30.30 3.95 8.38
N ALA A 14 31.07 4.28 9.44
CA ALA A 14 31.11 5.63 9.95
C ALA A 14 31.44 6.56 8.76
N ILE A 15 30.62 7.60 8.54
CA ILE A 15 30.98 8.69 7.63
C ILE A 15 32.26 9.29 8.22
N SER A 16 33.42 8.87 7.71
CA SER A 16 34.69 9.46 8.11
C SER A 16 34.65 10.90 7.66
N LEU A 17 34.57 11.83 8.62
CA LEU A 17 34.80 13.24 8.40
C LEU A 17 36.25 13.41 7.99
N ALA A 18 36.54 13.19 6.70
CA ALA A 18 37.77 13.66 6.12
C ALA A 18 37.81 15.17 6.37
N THR A 19 38.83 15.58 7.10
CA THR A 19 39.13 16.96 7.48
C THR A 19 38.95 17.92 6.31
N GLY A 20 38.07 18.89 6.50
CA GLY A 20 38.26 20.24 5.99
C GLY A 20 37.91 20.49 4.53
N THR A 21 36.62 20.66 4.26
CA THR A 21 36.19 21.77 3.40
C THR A 21 35.03 22.44 4.10
N ALA A 22 35.27 23.65 4.61
CA ALA A 22 34.19 24.53 5.03
C ALA A 22 33.43 24.96 3.76
N SER A 23 32.48 24.14 3.31
CA SER A 23 31.50 24.61 2.34
C SER A 23 30.43 25.39 3.09
N ALA A 24 29.80 26.35 2.39
CA ALA A 24 28.55 26.94 2.85
C ALA A 24 27.54 25.84 3.23
N ALA A 25 26.52 26.19 4.01
CA ALA A 25 25.50 25.21 4.37
C ALA A 25 24.84 24.66 3.08
N VAL A 26 25.02 23.36 2.82
CA VAL A 26 24.56 22.69 1.61
C VAL A 26 23.63 21.56 2.03
N ALA A 27 22.48 21.46 1.37
CA ALA A 27 21.62 20.30 1.48
C ALA A 27 22.31 19.13 0.75
N VAL A 28 22.55 18.02 1.45
CA VAL A 28 23.13 16.83 0.86
C VAL A 28 22.03 15.76 0.79
N TYR A 29 21.80 15.25 -0.40
CA TYR A 29 20.74 14.31 -0.71
C TYR A 29 21.32 12.90 -0.91
N TYR A 30 20.60 11.89 -0.42
CA TYR A 30 21.01 10.48 -0.53
C TYR A 30 20.36 9.84 -1.76
N VAL A 31 21.17 9.59 -2.77
CA VAL A 31 20.75 8.90 -4.00
C VAL A 31 20.98 7.41 -3.84
N ALA A 32 19.93 6.62 -4.01
CA ALA A 32 20.02 5.18 -4.20
C ALA A 32 20.14 4.87 -5.70
N ILE A 33 21.31 4.36 -6.10
CA ILE A 33 21.61 3.95 -7.48
C ILE A 33 21.56 2.42 -7.54
N PRO A 34 20.50 1.82 -8.11
CA PRO A 34 20.47 0.37 -8.30
C PRO A 34 21.50 -0.07 -9.36
N SER A 35 22.15 -1.22 -9.14
CA SER A 35 23.00 -1.86 -10.14
C SER A 35 22.18 -2.29 -11.36
N ALA A 36 22.85 -2.48 -12.49
CA ALA A 36 22.25 -3.18 -13.61
C ALA A 36 21.80 -4.59 -13.15
N GLY A 37 20.49 -4.84 -13.15
CA GLY A 37 19.89 -6.07 -12.65
C GLY A 37 19.33 -6.00 -11.22
N GLY A 38 19.49 -4.89 -10.50
CA GLY A 38 18.78 -4.63 -9.24
C GLY A 38 19.08 -5.62 -8.12
N THR A 39 20.35 -6.01 -7.96
CA THR A 39 20.81 -6.87 -6.87
C THR A 39 21.66 -6.12 -5.85
N VAL A 40 22.19 -4.96 -6.22
CA VAL A 40 23.00 -4.09 -5.35
C VAL A 40 22.49 -2.67 -5.47
N CYS A 41 22.52 -1.90 -4.38
CA CYS A 41 22.25 -0.48 -4.42
C CYS A 41 23.45 0.31 -3.88
N THR A 42 23.97 1.22 -4.69
CA THR A 42 25.04 2.14 -4.30
C THR A 42 24.42 3.43 -3.80
N PHE A 43 24.80 3.85 -2.61
CA PHE A 43 24.37 5.13 -2.04
C PHE A 43 25.42 6.19 -2.30
N VAL A 44 25.03 7.30 -2.93
CA VAL A 44 25.89 8.48 -3.10
C VAL A 44 25.25 9.71 -2.46
N MET A 45 26.10 10.63 -2.04
CA MET A 45 25.72 11.95 -1.57
C MET A 45 25.83 12.94 -2.74
N ASP A 46 24.77 13.66 -3.02
CA ASP A 46 24.67 14.65 -4.10
C ASP A 46 24.12 15.97 -3.51
N ASP A 47 24.56 17.13 -4.00
CA ASP A 47 24.04 18.44 -3.62
C ASP A 47 22.96 18.97 -4.58
N THR A 48 22.63 18.20 -5.62
CA THR A 48 21.57 18.50 -6.57
C THR A 48 20.20 18.19 -5.98
N ALA A 49 19.31 19.19 -5.98
CA ALA A 49 17.94 19.01 -5.51
C ALA A 49 17.16 17.98 -6.38
N PRO A 50 16.40 17.06 -5.76
CA PRO A 50 15.66 16.06 -6.50
C PRO A 50 14.40 16.63 -7.17
N THR A 51 13.91 15.93 -8.20
CA THR A 51 12.64 16.22 -8.87
C THR A 51 11.59 15.18 -8.51
N TRP A 52 10.40 15.61 -8.09
CA TRP A 52 9.25 14.70 -7.93
C TRP A 52 8.76 14.22 -9.31
N VAL A 53 8.48 12.91 -9.43
CA VAL A 53 8.01 12.29 -10.68
C VAL A 53 6.71 11.53 -10.39
N ASP A 54 5.56 12.10 -10.80
CA ASP A 54 4.22 11.55 -10.52
C ASP A 54 4.05 10.11 -11.03
N ALA A 55 4.51 9.81 -12.24
CA ALA A 55 4.41 8.46 -12.81
C ALA A 55 5.18 7.39 -12.03
N LYS A 56 6.11 7.80 -11.16
CA LYS A 56 6.95 6.94 -10.34
C LYS A 56 6.68 7.12 -8.83
N GLN A 57 5.81 8.06 -8.46
CA GLN A 57 5.45 8.41 -7.07
C GLN A 57 6.69 8.59 -6.17
N GLY A 58 7.69 9.37 -6.63
CA GLY A 58 8.93 9.55 -5.87
C GLY A 58 9.83 10.67 -6.35
N TYR A 59 10.88 10.93 -5.56
CA TYR A 59 11.93 11.91 -5.86
C TYR A 59 13.08 11.25 -6.63
N TYR A 60 13.47 11.81 -7.77
CA TYR A 60 14.49 11.28 -8.68
C TYR A 60 15.49 12.36 -9.10
N ALA A 61 16.67 11.96 -9.58
CA ALA A 61 17.68 12.89 -10.11
C ALA A 61 17.21 13.68 -11.34
N SER A 62 16.23 13.14 -12.08
CA SER A 62 15.51 13.83 -13.15
C SER A 62 14.24 13.05 -13.49
N ALA A 63 13.36 13.63 -14.32
CA ALA A 63 12.16 12.93 -14.80
C ALA A 63 12.48 11.58 -15.49
N ALA A 64 13.58 11.53 -16.25
CA ALA A 64 14.04 10.33 -16.96
C ALA A 64 14.85 9.36 -16.08
N SER A 65 15.37 9.80 -14.93
CA SER A 65 16.29 9.01 -14.10
C SER A 65 15.61 7.78 -13.49
N THR A 66 16.38 6.71 -13.31
CA THR A 66 16.02 5.53 -12.51
C THR A 66 16.59 5.60 -11.09
N SER A 67 17.46 6.57 -10.80
CA SER A 67 18.06 6.81 -9.48
C SER A 67 17.09 7.58 -8.59
N ARG A 68 16.64 6.94 -7.52
CA ARG A 68 15.66 7.48 -6.56
C ARG A 68 16.39 8.09 -5.37
N TYR A 69 15.91 9.23 -4.90
CA TYR A 69 16.29 9.80 -3.63
C TYR A 69 15.46 9.21 -2.51
N LEU A 70 16.12 8.75 -1.46
CA LEU A 70 15.45 8.16 -0.28
C LEU A 70 15.37 9.14 0.89
N GLY A 71 16.17 10.19 0.86
CA GLY A 71 16.18 11.22 1.89
C GLY A 71 17.29 12.22 1.68
N GLY A 72 17.53 13.03 2.69
CA GLY A 72 18.63 13.99 2.70
C GLY A 72 18.98 14.44 4.11
N THR A 73 20.10 15.11 4.24
CA THR A 73 20.59 15.66 5.49
C THR A 73 21.09 17.08 5.25
N TYR A 74 20.78 17.99 6.18
CA TYR A 74 21.34 19.32 6.18
C TYR A 74 22.64 19.32 7.00
N ILE A 75 23.75 19.69 6.37
CA ILE A 75 25.04 19.82 7.03
C ILE A 75 25.27 21.30 7.31
N GLY A 76 25.31 21.66 8.60
CA GLY A 76 25.66 23.01 9.02
C GLY A 76 27.16 23.28 8.86
N THR A 77 27.54 24.56 8.87
CA THR A 77 28.94 24.97 9.02
C THR A 77 29.53 24.34 10.29
N ALA A 78 30.74 23.77 10.18
CA ALA A 78 31.46 23.04 11.25
C ALA A 78 30.97 21.60 11.56
N ALA A 79 30.62 20.81 10.53
CA ALA A 79 30.48 19.35 10.60
C ALA A 79 29.37 18.82 11.54
N THR A 80 28.42 19.67 11.92
CA THR A 80 27.27 19.25 12.74
C THR A 80 26.06 19.05 11.84
N TYR A 81 25.46 17.86 11.89
CA TYR A 81 24.21 17.56 11.19
C TYR A 81 23.05 18.28 11.88
N TYR A 82 22.29 19.08 11.12
CA TYR A 82 21.20 19.87 11.68
C TYR A 82 19.86 19.12 11.62
N SER A 83 19.62 18.37 10.53
CA SER A 83 18.39 17.63 10.34
C SER A 83 18.54 16.54 9.28
N LYS A 84 17.77 15.46 9.43
CA LYS A 84 17.64 14.37 8.47
C LYS A 84 16.19 14.30 8.02
N TRP A 85 15.98 14.03 6.73
CA TRP A 85 14.69 13.87 6.10
C TRP A 85 14.66 12.54 5.34
N VAL A 86 13.50 11.89 5.33
CA VAL A 86 13.25 10.70 4.51
C VAL A 86 12.09 11.03 3.59
N TYR A 87 12.24 10.74 2.30
CA TYR A 87 11.19 10.94 1.32
C TYR A 87 10.34 9.67 1.23
N GLY A 88 9.14 9.69 1.81
CA GLY A 88 8.19 8.58 1.76
C GLY A 88 6.83 8.97 2.31
N TRP A 89 5.85 8.07 2.13
CA TRP A 89 4.55 8.20 2.79
C TRP A 89 4.72 7.85 4.26
N LEU A 90 4.45 8.82 5.12
CA LEU A 90 4.26 8.57 6.54
C LEU A 90 2.82 8.09 6.73
N ASN A 91 2.62 6.98 7.43
CA ASN A 91 1.30 6.70 7.97
C ASN A 91 0.94 7.71 9.06
N GLU A 92 -0.30 7.66 9.55
CA GLU A 92 -0.80 8.51 10.64
C GLU A 92 0.03 8.44 11.94
N ASN A 93 0.90 7.44 12.05
CA ASN A 93 1.82 7.23 13.17
C ASN A 93 3.29 7.60 12.83
N GLY A 94 3.55 8.25 11.70
CA GLY A 94 4.90 8.70 11.33
C GLY A 94 5.86 7.58 10.92
N VAL A 95 5.35 6.39 10.61
CA VAL A 95 6.14 5.25 10.13
C VAL A 95 6.10 5.22 8.61
N LEU A 96 7.27 5.00 7.99
CA LEU A 96 7.40 4.78 6.55
C LEU A 96 6.72 3.45 6.22
N SER A 97 5.60 3.49 5.52
CA SER A 97 4.91 2.27 5.13
C SER A 97 4.22 2.46 3.79
N ASP A 98 4.42 1.51 2.89
CA ASP A 98 3.56 1.28 1.73
C ASP A 98 2.25 0.59 2.17
N ALA A 99 1.67 1.07 3.28
CA ALA A 99 0.72 0.33 4.11
C ALA A 99 -0.64 0.07 3.45
N LYS A 100 -0.92 0.64 2.28
CA LYS A 100 -2.11 0.24 1.52
C LYS A 100 -2.00 -1.20 1.04
N ASP A 101 -0.80 -1.73 0.81
CA ASP A 101 -0.58 -3.04 0.18
C ASP A 101 -0.26 -4.17 1.18
N SER A 102 -0.36 -3.93 2.50
CA SER A 102 0.00 -4.94 3.52
C SER A 102 -1.14 -5.37 4.43
N VAL A 103 -2.32 -4.75 4.31
CA VAL A 103 -3.48 -5.06 5.16
C VAL A 103 -4.61 -5.59 4.29
N SER A 104 -5.10 -6.79 4.63
CA SER A 104 -6.27 -7.35 3.98
C SER A 104 -7.48 -6.45 4.21
N ALA A 105 -7.95 -5.86 3.13
CA ALA A 105 -9.16 -5.05 3.12
C ALA A 105 -9.76 -5.09 1.72
N VAL A 106 -11.06 -5.38 1.66
CA VAL A 106 -11.84 -5.43 0.44
C VAL A 106 -13.15 -4.67 0.66
N ARG A 107 -13.57 -3.90 -0.34
CA ARG A 107 -14.94 -3.39 -0.43
C ARG A 107 -15.46 -3.55 -1.85
N VAL A 108 -16.58 -4.25 -1.94
CA VAL A 108 -17.34 -4.43 -3.17
C VAL A 108 -18.77 -3.96 -2.97
N THR A 109 -19.40 -3.54 -4.06
CA THR A 109 -20.77 -3.04 -4.10
C THR A 109 -21.49 -3.63 -5.30
N LYS A 110 -22.77 -3.27 -5.43
CA LYS A 110 -23.59 -3.58 -6.60
C LYS A 110 -24.42 -2.33 -6.92
N ASN A 111 -24.38 -1.88 -8.17
CA ASN A 111 -25.07 -0.69 -8.64
C ASN A 111 -26.28 -1.00 -9.56
N ASP A 112 -26.52 -2.27 -9.86
CA ASP A 112 -27.60 -2.77 -10.69
C ASP A 112 -28.47 -3.83 -9.98
N ALA A 113 -29.55 -4.26 -10.63
CA ALA A 113 -30.52 -5.17 -10.04
C ALA A 113 -30.13 -6.64 -10.26
N GLN A 114 -30.17 -7.45 -9.20
CA GLN A 114 -30.08 -8.92 -9.27
C GLN A 114 -31.44 -9.54 -8.95
N SER A 115 -31.86 -10.51 -9.76
CA SER A 115 -33.00 -11.37 -9.42
C SER A 115 -32.56 -12.50 -8.50
N ILE A 116 -33.29 -12.70 -7.40
CA ILE A 116 -33.05 -13.76 -6.41
C ILE A 116 -34.29 -14.66 -6.37
N SER A 117 -34.13 -15.94 -6.70
CA SER A 117 -35.20 -16.94 -6.54
C SER A 117 -35.34 -17.33 -5.07
N ASN A 118 -36.57 -17.61 -4.63
CA ASN A 118 -36.90 -18.10 -3.29
C ASN A 118 -36.63 -19.62 -3.13
N ASP A 119 -36.29 -20.33 -4.20
CA ASP A 119 -36.13 -21.80 -4.18
C ASP A 119 -34.73 -22.25 -3.74
N THR A 120 -33.72 -21.39 -3.88
CA THR A 120 -32.32 -21.76 -3.66
C THR A 120 -31.52 -20.64 -2.99
N VAL A 121 -30.51 -21.05 -2.22
CA VAL A 121 -29.51 -20.10 -1.70
C VAL A 121 -28.73 -19.53 -2.87
N THR A 122 -28.88 -18.24 -3.09
CA THR A 122 -28.23 -17.52 -4.20
C THR A 122 -27.07 -16.68 -3.67
N ILE A 123 -25.94 -16.71 -4.37
CA ILE A 123 -24.80 -15.82 -4.09
C ILE A 123 -25.15 -14.42 -4.59
N VAL A 124 -24.97 -13.42 -3.73
CA VAL A 124 -25.09 -12.01 -4.12
C VAL A 124 -23.90 -11.63 -4.99
N GLN A 125 -24.18 -11.04 -6.16
CA GLN A 125 -23.19 -10.68 -7.17
C GLN A 125 -22.70 -9.25 -6.97
N TYR A 126 -21.91 -9.00 -5.92
CA TYR A 126 -21.21 -7.71 -5.79
C TYR A 126 -20.07 -7.64 -6.81
N ASP A 127 -20.33 -7.03 -7.97
CA ASP A 127 -19.45 -6.91 -9.14
C ASP A 127 -18.76 -5.53 -9.26
N ASP A 128 -19.17 -4.54 -8.47
CA ASP A 128 -18.53 -3.23 -8.45
C ASP A 128 -17.46 -3.15 -7.36
N GLU A 129 -16.21 -3.43 -7.71
CA GLU A 129 -15.07 -3.31 -6.80
C GLU A 129 -14.74 -1.84 -6.50
N VAL A 130 -14.72 -1.47 -5.22
CA VAL A 130 -14.30 -0.14 -4.75
C VAL A 130 -12.82 -0.14 -4.41
N PHE A 131 -12.38 -1.17 -3.68
CA PHE A 131 -10.97 -1.46 -3.45
C PHE A 131 -10.76 -2.93 -3.08
N ASP A 132 -9.60 -3.45 -3.44
CA ASP A 132 -9.05 -4.74 -2.98
C ASP A 132 -7.53 -4.57 -2.83
N ASN A 133 -7.08 -4.42 -1.58
CA ASN A 133 -5.67 -4.11 -1.30
C ASN A 133 -4.73 -5.25 -1.71
N LEU A 134 -5.22 -6.50 -1.65
CA LEU A 134 -4.37 -7.68 -1.81
C LEU A 134 -4.81 -8.57 -2.98
N GLY A 135 -5.85 -8.23 -3.74
CA GLY A 135 -6.40 -9.08 -4.79
C GLY A 135 -6.97 -10.38 -4.22
N GLU A 136 -7.78 -10.27 -3.17
CA GLU A 136 -8.42 -11.38 -2.44
C GLU A 136 -9.88 -11.62 -2.83
N PHE A 137 -10.49 -10.74 -3.64
CA PHE A 137 -11.86 -10.87 -4.09
C PHE A 137 -11.97 -11.29 -5.55
N ALA A 138 -12.64 -12.42 -5.81
CA ALA A 138 -12.93 -12.88 -7.15
C ALA A 138 -14.18 -13.76 -7.17
N SER A 139 -14.94 -13.74 -8.26
CA SER A 139 -16.13 -14.58 -8.43
C SER A 139 -17.12 -14.46 -7.25
N TYR A 140 -17.32 -13.23 -6.77
CA TYR A 140 -18.20 -12.87 -5.64
C TYR A 140 -17.81 -13.51 -4.30
N ARG A 141 -16.52 -13.82 -4.13
CA ARG A 141 -15.99 -14.48 -2.94
C ARG A 141 -14.70 -13.82 -2.51
N PHE A 142 -14.56 -13.64 -1.20
CA PHE A 142 -13.30 -13.29 -0.57
C PHE A 142 -12.51 -14.56 -0.22
N THR A 143 -11.23 -14.60 -0.59
CA THR A 143 -10.28 -15.66 -0.26
C THR A 143 -9.10 -15.04 0.49
N ALA A 144 -9.08 -15.24 1.81
CA ALA A 144 -7.97 -14.79 2.64
C ALA A 144 -6.64 -15.42 2.18
N LYS A 145 -5.64 -14.59 1.91
CA LYS A 145 -4.27 -15.04 1.59
C LYS A 145 -3.45 -15.38 2.82
N GLU A 146 -3.77 -14.74 3.94
CA GLU A 146 -3.09 -14.92 5.22
C GLU A 146 -4.02 -15.54 6.26
N ALA A 147 -3.45 -16.20 7.27
CA ALA A 147 -4.24 -16.71 8.39
C ALA A 147 -4.51 -15.59 9.40
N GLY A 148 -5.74 -15.48 9.90
CA GLY A 148 -6.07 -14.46 10.89
C GLY A 148 -7.55 -14.33 11.21
N TYR A 149 -7.87 -13.29 11.99
CA TYR A 149 -9.24 -12.88 12.26
C TYR A 149 -9.65 -11.79 11.28
N TYR A 150 -10.86 -11.92 10.75
CA TYR A 150 -11.42 -11.02 9.75
C TYR A 150 -12.76 -10.48 10.24
N MET A 151 -12.98 -9.18 10.05
CA MET A 151 -14.29 -8.57 10.21
C MET A 151 -15.01 -8.58 8.87
N VAL A 152 -16.21 -9.18 8.83
CA VAL A 152 -17.06 -9.20 7.64
C VAL A 152 -18.35 -8.47 7.97
N ALA A 153 -18.67 -7.46 7.17
CA ALA A 153 -19.94 -6.74 7.21
C ALA A 153 -20.59 -6.79 5.83
N ALA A 154 -21.89 -7.05 5.79
CA ALA A 154 -22.67 -7.10 4.57
C ALA A 154 -24.04 -6.45 4.79
N SER A 155 -24.54 -5.79 3.75
CA SER A 155 -25.87 -5.20 3.74
C SER A 155 -26.49 -5.38 2.38
N LEU A 156 -27.78 -5.73 2.36
CA LEU A 156 -28.58 -5.79 1.15
C LEU A 156 -29.78 -4.87 1.30
N ARG A 157 -30.21 -4.36 0.16
CA ARG A 157 -31.44 -3.61 0.02
C ARG A 157 -32.22 -4.25 -1.12
N SER A 158 -33.46 -4.62 -0.86
CA SER A 158 -34.37 -5.07 -1.91
C SER A 158 -35.11 -3.87 -2.52
N ALA A 159 -35.55 -4.03 -3.77
CA ALA A 159 -36.68 -3.24 -4.25
C ALA A 159 -37.96 -3.61 -3.47
N VAL A 160 -39.06 -2.89 -3.71
CA VAL A 160 -40.36 -3.30 -3.18
C VAL A 160 -40.69 -4.69 -3.72
N ALA A 161 -40.83 -5.67 -2.83
CA ALA A 161 -41.16 -7.04 -3.17
C ALA A 161 -42.41 -7.48 -2.38
N THR A 162 -43.28 -8.25 -3.02
CA THR A 162 -44.43 -8.89 -2.37
C THR A 162 -44.00 -10.28 -1.93
N PHE A 163 -43.90 -10.49 -0.63
CA PHE A 163 -43.64 -11.81 -0.03
C PHE A 163 -44.97 -12.49 0.26
N ALA A 164 -45.08 -13.78 -0.06
CA ALA A 164 -46.20 -14.57 0.42
C ALA A 164 -46.13 -14.72 1.95
N VAL A 165 -47.24 -15.16 2.55
CA VAL A 165 -47.27 -15.44 3.99
C VAL A 165 -46.18 -16.46 4.32
N ALA A 166 -45.39 -16.17 5.37
CA ALA A 166 -44.24 -16.96 5.83
C ALA A 166 -42.99 -16.95 4.91
N GLU A 167 -42.94 -16.10 3.89
CA GLU A 167 -41.71 -15.85 3.14
C GLU A 167 -40.92 -14.69 3.76
N TYR A 168 -39.61 -14.88 3.85
CA TYR A 168 -38.65 -13.86 4.23
C TYR A 168 -37.35 -14.10 3.47
N TRP A 169 -36.59 -13.03 3.25
CA TRP A 169 -35.23 -13.14 2.78
C TRP A 169 -34.28 -12.89 3.95
N ARG A 170 -33.12 -13.55 3.92
CA ARG A 170 -32.07 -13.39 4.93
C ARG A 170 -30.72 -13.21 4.25
N ILE A 171 -29.86 -12.40 4.84
CA ILE A 171 -28.44 -12.31 4.46
C ILE A 171 -27.69 -13.39 5.22
N SER A 172 -26.82 -14.13 4.56
CA SER A 172 -26.03 -15.19 5.17
C SER A 172 -24.57 -15.09 4.75
N ILE A 173 -23.66 -15.36 5.69
CA ILE A 173 -22.22 -15.46 5.46
C ILE A 173 -21.85 -16.93 5.47
N TYR A 174 -21.19 -17.39 4.41
CA TYR A 174 -20.69 -18.76 4.28
C TYR A 174 -19.16 -18.77 4.36
N LYS A 175 -18.61 -19.80 5.00
CA LYS A 175 -17.18 -20.09 5.03
C LYS A 175 -16.96 -21.48 4.45
N ASN A 176 -16.16 -21.59 3.39
CA ASN A 176 -15.84 -22.86 2.72
C ASN A 176 -17.08 -23.71 2.39
N GLY A 177 -18.15 -23.07 1.91
CA GLY A 177 -19.41 -23.73 1.55
C GLY A 177 -20.36 -24.04 2.72
N VAL A 178 -19.97 -23.75 3.96
CA VAL A 178 -20.81 -23.98 5.15
C VAL A 178 -21.33 -22.66 5.69
N LEU A 179 -22.60 -22.62 6.09
CA LEU A 179 -23.20 -21.45 6.73
C LEU A 179 -22.43 -21.12 8.03
N TYR A 180 -21.89 -19.90 8.11
CA TYR A 180 -21.14 -19.43 9.28
C TYR A 180 -22.00 -18.53 10.18
N SER A 181 -22.74 -17.58 9.59
CA SER A 181 -23.62 -16.65 10.30
C SER A 181 -24.71 -16.11 9.37
N HIS A 182 -25.79 -15.55 9.92
CA HIS A 182 -26.83 -14.89 9.13
C HIS A 182 -27.47 -13.72 9.90
N GLY A 183 -28.02 -12.76 9.16
CA GLY A 183 -28.93 -11.74 9.69
C GLY A 183 -30.31 -12.33 9.97
N LEU A 184 -31.07 -11.62 10.82
CA LEU A 184 -32.51 -11.81 10.97
C LEU A 184 -33.26 -11.01 9.91
#